data_AF-G2QJD5-F1
#
_entry.id   AF-G2QJD5-F1
#
_cell.length_a   1.000
_cell.length_b   1.000
_cell.length_c   1.000
_cell.angle_alpha   90.00
_cell.angle_beta   90.00
_cell.angle_gamma   90.00
#
_symmetry.space_group_name_H-M   'P 1'
#
loop_
_entity.id
_entity.type
_entity.pdbx_description
1 polymer ?
#
loop_
_entity_poly.entity_id
_entity_poly.type
_entity_poly.pdbx_seq_one_letter_code
_entity_poly.pdbx_strand_id
1 'polypeptide(L)' 'YLNNILIFSKMIDKYRKYVRVVLDVLYIYKLLVNKEKSKFYIRKTVFLGYKISLE' A
#
# COMPACT_ATOMS: atom_id res chain seq x y z
N TYR A 1 7.91 8.13 -8.59
CA TYR A 1 8.07 7.28 -7.39
C TYR A 1 7.54 7.97 -6.13
N LEU A 2 7.94 9.23 -5.86
CA LEU A 2 7.68 9.96 -4.61
C LEU A 2 6.28 9.84 -3.99
N ASN A 3 5.21 9.77 -4.81
CA ASN A 3 3.83 9.81 -4.32
C ASN A 3 3.15 8.43 -4.23
N ASN A 4 3.82 7.35 -4.64
CA ASN A 4 3.24 6.01 -4.67
C ASN A 4 3.86 5.13 -3.58
N ILE A 5 3.03 4.60 -2.69
CA ILE A 5 3.46 3.71 -1.61
C ILE A 5 3.05 2.28 -1.95
N LEU A 6 3.98 1.34 -1.81
CA LEU A 6 3.72 -0.10 -1.90
C LEU A 6 3.83 -0.71 -0.51
N ILE A 7 2.79 -1.42 -0.09
CA ILE A 7 2.76 -2.18 1.16
C ILE A 7 2.64 -3.65 0.79
N PHE A 8 3.48 -4.50 1.38
CA PHE A 8 3.53 -5.93 1.08
C PHE A 8 3.75 -6.75 2.34
N SER A 9 3.08 -7.91 2.42
CA SER A 9 3.29 -8.91 3.46
C SER A 9 2.72 -10.26 3.01
N LYS A 10 3.39 -11.36 3.39
CA LYS A 10 2.88 -12.73 3.17
C LYS A 10 1.67 -13.06 4.05
N MET A 11 1.60 -12.49 5.25
CA MET A 11 0.51 -12.73 6.21
C MET A 11 -0.49 -11.57 6.17
N ILE A 12 -1.78 -11.90 6.13
CA ILE A 12 -2.86 -10.92 6.06
C ILE A 12 -2.93 -10.03 7.32
N ASP A 13 -2.68 -10.59 8.51
CA ASP A 13 -2.75 -9.83 9.76
C ASP A 13 -1.64 -8.78 9.84
N LYS A 14 -0.43 -9.15 9.42
CA LYS A 14 0.70 -8.21 9.29
C LYS A 14 0.40 -7.13 8.24
N TYR A 15 -0.17 -7.52 7.09
CA TYR A 15 -0.56 -6.56 6.05
C TYR A 15 -1.55 -5.51 6.58
N ARG A 16 -2.59 -5.95 7.29
CA ARG A 16 -3.58 -5.04 7.90
C ARG A 16 -2.94 -4.08 8.89
N LYS A 17 -2.02 -4.57 9.73
CA LYS A 17 -1.26 -3.71 10.65
C LYS A 17 -0.43 -2.67 9.92
N TYR A 18 0.27 -3.05 8.86
CA TYR A 18 1.09 -2.12 8.07
C TYR A 18 0.25 -1.07 7.34
N VAL A 19 -0.87 -1.47 6.74
CA VAL A 19 -1.80 -0.53 6.10
C VAL A 19 -2.28 0.51 7.10
N ARG A 20 -2.68 0.09 8.31
CA ARG A 20 -3.11 1.01 9.36
C ARG A 20 -2.01 1.99 9.75
N VAL A 21 -0.80 1.50 10.05
CA VAL A 21 0.33 2.37 10.44
C VAL A 21 0.66 3.39 9.34
N VAL A 22 0.68 2.97 8.07
CA VAL A 22 0.97 3.88 6.96
C VAL A 22 -0.12 4.94 6.83
N LEU A 23 -1.40 4.56 6.90
CA LEU A 23 -2.50 5.52 6.82
C LEU A 23 -2.50 6.49 8.00
N ASP A 24 -2.21 6.03 9.21
CA ASP A 24 -2.10 6.87 10.41
C ASP A 24 -0.98 7.90 10.25
N VAL A 25 0.19 7.49 9.73
CA VAL A 25 1.30 8.41 9.44
C VAL A 25 0.90 9.44 8.38
N LEU A 26 0.30 9.01 7.26
CA LEU A 26 -0.16 9.92 6.22
C LEU A 26 -1.15 10.96 6.78
N TYR A 27 -2.06 10.52 7.65
CA TYR A 27 -3.00 11.39 8.32
C TYR A 27 -2.32 12.43 9.23
N ILE A 28 -1.35 12.02 10.05
CA ILE A 28 -0.58 12.92 10.93
C ILE A 28 0.10 14.03 10.13
N TYR A 29 0.66 13.69 8.97
CA TYR A 29 1.32 14.65 8.08
C TYR A 29 0.37 15.36 7.12
N LYS A 30 -0.96 15.22 7.29
CA LYS A 30 -2.01 15.84 6.46
C LYS A 30 -1.87 15.52 4.96
N LEU A 31 -1.36 14.34 4.64
CA LEU A 31 -1.23 13.85 3.26
C LEU A 31 -2.51 13.15 2.82
N LEU A 32 -2.97 13.46 1.61
CA LEU A 32 -4.19 12.88 1.05
C LEU A 32 -3.90 11.56 0.33
N VAL A 33 -4.77 10.58 0.56
CA VAL A 33 -4.77 9.30 -0.15
C VAL A 33 -5.83 9.33 -1.24
N ASN A 34 -5.42 9.06 -2.48
CA ASN A 34 -6.37 8.91 -3.58
C ASN A 34 -7.04 7.53 -3.50
N LYS A 35 -8.29 7.50 -3.00
CA LYS A 35 -9.06 6.27 -2.83
C LYS A 35 -9.31 5.52 -4.14
N GLU A 36 -9.57 6.23 -5.24
CA GLU A 36 -9.86 5.62 -6.55
C GLU A 36 -8.64 4.92 -7.14
N LYS A 37 -7.44 5.48 -6.92
CA LYS A 37 -6.17 4.91 -7.41
C LYS A 37 -5.56 3.89 -6.47
N SER A 38 -5.98 3.86 -5.21
CA SER A 38 -5.43 2.97 -4.19
C SER A 38 -6.01 1.56 -4.33
N LYS A 39 -5.12 0.57 -4.40
CA LYS A 39 -5.51 -0.84 -4.46
C LYS A 39 -5.05 -1.55 -3.19
N PHE A 40 -5.99 -2.18 -2.50
CA PHE A 40 -5.73 -2.92 -1.26
C PHE A 40 -6.03 -4.41 -1.46
N TYR A 41 -5.37 -5.26 -0.67
CA TYR A 41 -5.63 -6.72 -0.62
C TYR A 41 -5.48 -7.47 -1.96
N ILE A 42 -4.69 -6.93 -2.89
CA ILE A 42 -4.36 -7.59 -4.15
C ILE A 42 -3.08 -8.42 -4.02
N ARG A 43 -3.06 -9.60 -4.65
CA ARG A 43 -1.88 -10.48 -4.66
C ARG A 43 -0.88 -10.16 -5.78
N LYS A 44 -1.33 -9.41 -6.80
CA LYS A 44 -0.50 -9.04 -7.96
C LYS A 44 -0.77 -7.60 -8.35
N THR A 45 0.28 -6.85 -8.65
CA THR A 45 0.19 -5.46 -9.11
C THR A 45 1.35 -5.09 -10.02
N VAL A 46 1.25 -3.94 -10.69
CA VAL A 46 2.38 -3.30 -11.36
C VAL A 46 2.72 -2.04 -10.57
N PHE A 47 3.99 -1.91 -10.19
CA PHE A 47 4.50 -0.79 -9.43
C PHE A 47 5.77 -0.29 -10.09
N LEU A 48 5.75 0.97 -10.57
CA LEU A 48 6.83 1.61 -11.33
C LEU A 48 7.31 0.80 -12.55
N GLY A 49 6.37 0.15 -13.25
CA GLY A 49 6.69 -0.70 -14.42
C GLY A 49 7.12 -2.12 -14.07
N TYR A 50 7.32 -2.44 -12.79
CA TYR A 50 7.66 -3.81 -12.36
C TYR A 50 6.42 -4.57 -11.93
N LYS A 51 6.30 -5.81 -12.38
CA LYS A 51 5.26 -6.73 -11.93
C LYS A 51 5.65 -7.30 -10.57
N ILE A 52 4.78 -7.14 -9.59
CA ILE A 52 4.94 -7.65 -8.23
C ILE A 52 3.84 -8.68 -8.00
N SER A 53 4.23 -9.87 -7.56
CA SER A 53 3.31 -10.95 -7.23
C SER A 53 3.72 -11.63 -5.93
N LEU A 54 2.72 -11.92 -5.10
CA LEU A 54 2.84 -12.88 -4.03
C LEU A 54 2.67 -14.27 -4.65
N GLU A 55 3.75 -15.06 -4.69
CA GLU A 55 3.71 -16.51 -4.95
C GLU A 55 3.16 -17.27 -3.74
#